data_AF-A0A4P6HAZ3-F1
#
_entry.id   AF-A0A4P6HAZ3-F1
#
_cell.length_a   1.000
_cell.length_b   1.000
_cell.length_c   1.000
_cell.angle_alpha   90.00
_cell.angle_beta   90.00
_cell.angle_gamma   90.00
#
_symmetry.space_group_name_H-M   'P 1'
#
loop_
_entity.id
_entity.type
_entity.pdbx_description
1 polymer ?
#
loop_
_entity_poly.entity_id
_entity_poly.type
_entity_poly.pdbx_seq_one_letter_code
_entity_poly.pdbx_strand_id
1 'polypeptide(L)'
;MIRQAFRGFDGGGVFKFRILKPGSTADARYASVDDCLLHEQMLATQPYWLGFVPCPFAGSTTKDPLDQTTNVSIPDAGVTDPEYMLWPRNVSGRNCFPRPASVGVGNSQDGYPSEAWAIRMVSITANTLTLRFIKPALSTQSPLGCSVALFKRG
;
A
#
# COMPACT_ATOMS: atom_id res chain seq x y z
N MET A 1 4.39 -34.26 20.30
CA MET A 1 4.72 -33.74 18.95
C MET A 1 5.76 -32.64 19.12
N ILE A 2 6.99 -32.87 18.68
CA ILE A 2 8.13 -31.98 18.95
C ILE A 2 7.97 -30.71 18.12
N ARG A 3 7.84 -29.56 18.79
CA ARG A 3 7.90 -28.24 18.14
C ARG A 3 9.35 -27.82 18.10
N GLN A 4 9.95 -27.78 16.91
CA GLN A 4 11.28 -27.21 16.72
C GLN A 4 11.12 -25.73 16.34
N ALA A 5 11.78 -24.86 17.11
CA ALA A 5 11.88 -23.44 16.86
C ALA A 5 13.36 -23.07 16.77
N PHE A 6 13.71 -22.21 15.82
CA PHE A 6 15.05 -21.68 15.69
C PHE A 6 15.04 -20.16 15.83
N ARG A 7 15.96 -19.65 16.64
CA ARG A 7 16.24 -18.22 16.79
C ARG A 7 17.75 -18.04 16.88
N GLY A 8 18.35 -17.44 15.87
CA GLY A 8 19.79 -17.20 15.85
C GLY A 8 20.31 -16.90 14.46
N PHE A 9 21.62 -16.65 14.39
CA PHE A 9 22.31 -16.49 13.11
C PHE A 9 22.44 -17.84 12.42
N ASP A 10 22.16 -17.90 11.13
CA ASP A 10 22.66 -19.00 10.32
C ASP A 10 24.19 -18.89 10.17
N GLY A 11 24.85 -19.99 9.80
CA GLY A 11 26.29 -19.99 9.56
C GLY A 11 26.76 -19.02 8.46
N GLY A 12 25.85 -18.29 7.80
CA GLY A 12 26.13 -17.22 6.84
C GLY A 12 25.96 -15.81 7.43
N GLY A 13 25.69 -15.66 8.73
CA GLY A 13 25.58 -14.36 9.39
C GLY A 13 24.21 -13.68 9.27
N VAL A 14 23.18 -14.38 8.76
CA VAL A 14 21.81 -13.86 8.69
C VAL A 14 21.03 -14.30 9.92
N PHE A 15 20.45 -13.34 10.65
CA PHE A 15 19.57 -13.65 11.77
C PHE A 15 18.23 -14.24 11.28
N LYS A 16 17.85 -15.41 11.80
CA LYS A 16 16.61 -16.11 11.43
C LYS A 16 15.74 -16.38 12.65
N PHE A 17 14.43 -16.37 12.42
CA PHE A 17 13.42 -16.74 13.40
C PHE A 17 12.34 -17.60 12.74
N ARG A 18 12.31 -18.89 13.11
CA ARG A 18 11.47 -19.90 12.45
C ARG A 18 10.79 -20.79 13.46
N ILE A 19 9.52 -21.09 13.22
CA ILE A 19 8.71 -22.04 13.97
C ILE A 19 8.13 -23.04 12.98
N LEU A 20 8.48 -24.32 13.14
CA LEU A 20 8.02 -25.37 12.22
C LEU A 20 6.57 -25.76 12.42
N LYS A 21 5.94 -26.20 11.32
CA LYS A 21 4.65 -26.88 11.35
C LYS A 21 4.74 -28.17 12.15
N PRO A 22 3.70 -28.51 12.93
CA PRO A 22 3.70 -29.75 13.68
C PRO A 22 3.82 -30.94 12.72
N GLY A 23 4.79 -31.83 12.94
CA GLY A 23 5.05 -32.98 12.08
C GLY A 23 6.05 -32.74 10.95
N SER A 24 6.56 -31.51 10.76
CA SER A 24 7.68 -31.29 9.85
C SER A 24 8.95 -31.96 10.38
N THR A 25 9.69 -32.63 9.50
CA THR A 25 10.99 -33.26 9.78
C THR A 25 12.17 -32.38 9.37
N ALA A 26 11.93 -31.21 8.79
CA ALA A 26 12.99 -30.28 8.38
C ALA A 26 13.73 -29.72 9.60
N ASP A 27 15.01 -29.39 9.47
CA ASP A 27 15.72 -28.60 10.50
C ASP A 27 15.22 -27.15 10.42
N ALA A 28 14.74 -26.63 11.55
CA ALA A 28 14.23 -25.27 11.66
C ALA A 28 15.21 -24.19 11.16
N ARG A 29 16.53 -24.44 11.16
CA ARG A 29 17.55 -23.52 10.60
C ARG A 29 17.51 -23.36 9.08
N TYR A 30 17.03 -24.37 8.38
CA TYR A 30 17.09 -24.47 6.92
C TYR A 30 15.72 -24.68 6.26
N ALA A 31 14.67 -24.86 7.06
CA ALA A 31 13.32 -25.09 6.57
C ALA A 31 12.81 -23.99 5.63
N SER A 32 12.00 -24.40 4.65
CA SER A 32 11.32 -23.50 3.73
C SER A 32 10.18 -22.74 4.43
N VAL A 33 9.68 -21.67 3.80
CA VAL A 33 8.49 -20.94 4.26
C VAL A 33 7.29 -21.89 4.41
N ASP A 34 7.12 -22.85 3.49
CA ASP A 34 5.99 -23.77 3.46
C ASP A 34 6.02 -24.81 4.60
N ASP A 35 7.19 -25.09 5.16
CA ASP A 35 7.35 -25.98 6.32
C ASP A 35 7.16 -25.27 7.67
N CYS A 36 7.05 -23.94 7.64
CA CYS A 36 6.99 -23.10 8.81
C CYS A 36 5.56 -22.61 9.11
N LEU A 37 5.20 -22.57 10.39
CA LEU A 37 4.08 -21.77 10.89
C LEU A 37 4.44 -20.29 10.94
N LEU A 38 5.71 -19.99 11.19
CA LEU A 38 6.25 -18.64 11.22
C LEU A 38 7.67 -18.68 10.65
N HIS A 39 7.93 -17.89 9.63
CA HIS A 39 9.22 -17.75 8.97
C HIS A 39 9.64 -16.27 8.99
N GLU A 40 10.92 -15.95 9.16
CA GLU A 40 11.39 -14.56 9.27
C GLU A 40 11.03 -13.71 8.05
N GLN A 41 10.98 -14.31 6.86
CA GLN A 41 10.52 -13.62 5.65
C GLN A 41 9.04 -13.19 5.73
N MET A 42 8.20 -13.88 6.48
CA MET A 42 6.82 -13.46 6.72
C MET A 42 6.75 -12.18 7.58
N LEU A 43 7.76 -11.92 8.43
CA LEU A 43 7.86 -10.65 9.16
C LEU A 43 8.22 -9.49 8.22
N ALA A 44 8.99 -9.75 7.17
CA ALA A 44 9.28 -8.76 6.13
C ALA A 44 8.06 -8.46 5.24
N THR A 45 7.04 -9.31 5.22
CA THR A 45 5.77 -9.06 4.50
C THR A 45 4.77 -8.19 5.26
N GLN A 46 5.04 -7.82 6.52
CA GLN A 46 4.16 -6.93 7.26
C GLN A 46 4.46 -5.46 6.91
N PRO A 47 3.43 -4.62 6.72
CA PRO A 47 3.65 -3.21 6.50
C PRO A 47 4.19 -2.59 7.79
N TYR A 48 5.29 -1.85 7.70
CA TYR A 48 5.81 -1.09 8.83
C TYR A 48 4.97 0.17 9.10
N TRP A 49 4.19 0.60 8.12
CA TRP A 49 3.22 1.68 8.27
C TRP A 49 1.97 1.41 7.44
N LEU A 50 0.81 1.63 8.05
CA LEU A 50 -0.51 1.58 7.41
C LEU A 50 -1.29 2.81 7.86
N GLY A 51 -1.72 3.64 6.92
CA GLY A 51 -2.41 4.89 7.22
C GLY A 51 -3.41 5.29 6.17
N PHE A 52 -4.23 6.29 6.50
CA PHE A 52 -5.15 6.94 5.56
C PHE A 52 -4.68 8.37 5.28
N VAL A 53 -4.53 8.70 4.01
CA VAL A 53 -4.16 10.03 3.54
C VAL A 53 -5.42 10.70 2.97
N PRO A 54 -5.97 11.74 3.60
CA PRO A 54 -7.18 12.40 3.13
C PRO A 54 -6.89 13.21 1.86
N CYS A 55 -7.87 13.24 0.94
CA CYS A 55 -7.82 14.14 -0.20
C CYS A 55 -8.10 15.58 0.28
N PRO A 56 -7.29 16.59 -0.11
CA PRO A 56 -7.44 17.96 0.38
C PRO A 56 -8.69 18.67 -0.16
N PHE A 57 -9.30 18.12 -1.20
CA PHE A 57 -10.56 18.58 -1.78
C PHE A 57 -11.65 17.49 -1.74
N ALA A 58 -11.61 16.60 -0.74
CA ALA A 58 -12.65 15.60 -0.51
C ALA A 58 -14.04 16.25 -0.42
N GLY A 59 -15.03 15.67 -1.10
CA GLY A 59 -16.40 16.19 -1.15
C GLY A 59 -16.61 17.39 -2.07
N SER A 60 -15.57 17.86 -2.77
CA SER A 60 -15.69 18.98 -3.72
C SER A 60 -16.54 18.63 -4.94
N THR A 61 -17.57 19.42 -5.16
CA THR A 61 -18.52 19.31 -6.28
C THR A 61 -18.22 20.28 -7.43
N THR A 62 -17.15 21.09 -7.35
CA THR A 62 -16.77 21.99 -8.45
C THR A 62 -16.49 21.22 -9.73
N LYS A 63 -16.78 21.85 -10.87
CA LYS A 63 -16.44 21.34 -12.21
C LYS A 63 -15.05 21.77 -12.66
N ASP A 64 -14.34 22.56 -11.85
CA ASP A 64 -12.98 22.98 -12.12
C ASP A 64 -11.99 21.81 -11.94
N PRO A 65 -10.89 21.80 -12.71
CA PRO A 65 -9.81 20.86 -12.46
C PRO A 65 -9.16 21.15 -11.10
N LEU A 66 -8.91 20.10 -10.32
CA LEU A 66 -8.21 20.19 -9.05
C LEU A 66 -6.98 19.29 -9.07
N ASP A 67 -5.86 19.82 -8.64
CA ASP A 67 -4.59 19.10 -8.60
C ASP A 67 -3.80 19.58 -7.39
N GLN A 68 -3.69 18.73 -6.37
CA GLN A 68 -3.08 19.09 -5.10
C GLN A 68 -2.31 17.92 -4.51
N THR A 69 -1.29 18.24 -3.72
CA THR A 69 -0.47 17.27 -3.00
C THR A 69 -0.75 17.29 -1.51
N THR A 70 -0.64 16.14 -0.88
CA THR A 70 -0.72 15.99 0.58
C THR A 70 0.53 15.26 1.08
N ASN A 71 1.17 15.86 2.08
CA ASN A 71 2.32 15.31 2.76
C ASN A 71 1.88 14.72 4.09
N VAL A 72 2.33 13.50 4.40
CA VAL A 72 2.02 12.82 5.66
C VAL A 72 3.31 12.32 6.29
N SER A 73 3.46 12.57 7.59
CA SER A 73 4.57 12.03 8.38
C SER A 73 4.39 10.53 8.57
N ILE A 74 5.45 9.77 8.31
CA ILE A 74 5.52 8.33 8.51
C ILE A 74 6.68 7.99 9.47
N PRO A 75 6.64 6.86 10.19
CA PRO A 75 7.74 6.42 11.02
C PRO A 75 9.01 6.21 10.19
N ASP A 76 10.14 6.66 10.73
CA ASP A 76 11.44 6.33 10.15
C ASP A 76 11.75 4.85 10.40
N ALA A 77 11.71 4.09 9.31
CA ALA A 77 11.94 2.66 9.32
C ALA A 77 13.38 2.30 8.89
N GLY A 78 14.24 3.30 8.65
CA GLY A 78 15.59 3.14 8.12
C GLY A 78 15.60 2.69 6.65
N VAL A 79 14.56 3.01 5.88
CA VAL A 79 14.39 2.61 4.47
C VAL A 79 14.15 3.85 3.62
N THR A 80 14.88 3.98 2.52
CA THR A 80 14.81 5.13 1.61
C THR A 80 13.97 4.88 0.35
N ASP A 81 13.65 3.63 0.03
CA ASP A 81 12.79 3.24 -1.10
C ASP A 81 11.87 2.05 -0.71
N PRO A 82 10.85 2.29 0.13
CA PRO A 82 9.93 1.25 0.56
C PRO A 82 9.00 0.82 -0.57
N GLU A 83 8.60 -0.46 -0.54
CA GLU A 83 7.47 -0.91 -1.38
C GLU A 83 6.17 -0.36 -0.82
N TYR A 84 5.23 -0.02 -1.70
CA TYR A 84 3.97 0.59 -1.29
C TYR A 84 2.77 -0.03 -2.00
N MET A 85 1.64 -0.05 -1.30
CA MET A 85 0.34 -0.38 -1.86
C MET A 85 -0.63 0.76 -1.58
N LEU A 86 -1.43 1.10 -2.60
CA LEU A 86 -2.43 2.17 -2.54
C LEU A 86 -3.83 1.56 -2.70
N TRP A 87 -4.75 1.94 -1.82
CA TRP A 87 -6.17 1.67 -1.93
C TRP A 87 -6.95 2.98 -1.90
N PRO A 88 -7.21 3.58 -3.08
CA PRO A 88 -8.05 4.76 -3.19
C PRO A 88 -9.44 4.56 -2.58
N ARG A 89 -10.01 5.60 -1.95
CA ARG A 89 -11.38 5.59 -1.42
C ARG A 89 -12.26 6.52 -2.27
N ASN A 90 -13.33 5.98 -2.86
CA ASN A 90 -14.34 6.83 -3.52
C ASN A 90 -15.21 7.59 -2.52
N VAL A 91 -16.08 8.43 -3.06
CA VAL A 91 -17.09 9.21 -2.30
C VAL A 91 -18.00 8.34 -1.42
N SER A 92 -18.22 7.07 -1.77
CA SER A 92 -19.06 6.15 -0.99
C SER A 92 -18.29 5.47 0.15
N GLY A 93 -17.03 5.84 0.38
CA GLY A 93 -16.19 5.25 1.42
C GLY A 93 -15.69 3.83 1.10
N ARG A 94 -15.82 3.37 -0.14
CA ARG A 94 -15.35 2.04 -0.55
C ARG A 94 -13.96 2.13 -1.16
N ASN A 95 -13.15 1.10 -0.92
CA ASN A 95 -11.90 0.92 -1.65
C ASN A 95 -12.22 0.73 -3.13
N CYS A 96 -11.60 1.57 -3.96
CA CYS A 96 -11.61 1.40 -5.40
C CYS A 96 -10.35 0.62 -5.76
N PHE A 97 -10.55 -0.64 -6.13
CA PHE A 97 -9.55 -1.37 -6.92
C PHE A 97 -9.38 -0.64 -8.26
N PRO A 98 -8.23 -0.75 -8.93
CA PRO A 98 -8.04 -0.14 -10.25
C PRO A 98 -9.22 -0.50 -11.15
N ARG A 99 -10.11 0.48 -11.37
CA ARG A 99 -11.22 0.31 -12.30
C ARG A 99 -10.63 0.35 -13.71
N PRO A 100 -11.12 -0.49 -14.64
CA PRO A 100 -10.78 -0.31 -16.04
C PRO A 100 -11.10 1.13 -16.45
N ALA A 101 -10.22 1.69 -17.31
CA ALA A 101 -10.43 2.98 -17.95
C ALA A 101 -11.87 3.07 -18.47
N SER A 102 -12.53 4.21 -18.25
CA SER A 102 -13.95 4.40 -18.54
C SER A 102 -14.33 3.86 -19.92
N VAL A 103 -15.33 2.98 -19.98
CA VAL A 103 -16.02 2.63 -21.23
C VAL A 103 -16.97 3.77 -21.58
N GLY A 104 -16.52 4.65 -22.46
CA GLY A 104 -17.34 5.69 -23.07
C GLY A 104 -16.67 6.21 -24.35
N VAL A 105 -17.35 6.06 -25.48
CA VAL A 105 -16.99 6.75 -26.73
C VAL A 105 -17.55 8.16 -26.67
N GLY A 106 -16.72 9.16 -26.41
CA GLY A 106 -17.15 10.56 -26.45
C GLY A 106 -16.02 11.54 -26.15
N ASN A 107 -15.94 12.60 -26.96
CA ASN A 107 -15.03 13.71 -26.69
C ASN A 107 -15.62 14.60 -25.58
N SER A 108 -14.73 15.30 -24.86
CA SER A 108 -15.02 16.03 -23.62
C SER A 108 -15.82 17.33 -23.80
N GLN A 109 -16.53 17.54 -24.92
CA GLN A 109 -17.14 18.84 -25.20
C GLN A 109 -18.46 19.07 -24.44
N ASP A 110 -19.20 18.03 -24.02
CA ASP A 110 -20.50 18.20 -23.34
C ASP A 110 -20.72 17.37 -22.06
N GLY A 111 -19.64 16.86 -21.45
CA GLY A 111 -19.67 16.38 -20.06
C GLY A 111 -20.57 15.16 -19.79
N TYR A 112 -19.99 13.97 -19.84
CA TYR A 112 -20.59 12.82 -19.15
C TYR A 112 -20.42 12.99 -17.64
N PRO A 113 -21.38 12.59 -16.80
CA PRO A 113 -21.18 12.44 -15.37
C PRO A 113 -20.29 11.22 -15.10
N SER A 114 -19.01 11.31 -15.47
CA SER A 114 -18.01 10.31 -15.16
C SER A 114 -17.34 10.65 -13.84
N GLU A 115 -17.38 9.73 -12.88
CA GLU A 115 -16.52 9.76 -11.70
C GLU A 115 -15.07 9.51 -12.17
N ALA A 116 -14.34 10.59 -12.45
CA ALA A 116 -12.95 10.53 -12.88
C ALA A 116 -12.07 11.28 -11.87
N TRP A 117 -11.04 10.60 -11.37
CA TRP A 117 -10.00 11.17 -10.51
C TRP A 117 -8.81 10.21 -10.48
N ALA A 118 -7.65 10.70 -10.07
CA ALA A 118 -6.44 9.90 -9.92
C ALA A 118 -5.73 10.24 -8.60
N ILE A 119 -5.09 9.22 -8.02
CA ILE A 119 -4.21 9.38 -6.86
C ILE A 119 -2.88 8.74 -7.25
N ARG A 120 -1.78 9.45 -7.02
CA ARG A 120 -0.44 8.99 -7.37
C ARG A 120 0.50 9.16 -6.20
N MET A 121 1.38 8.19 -5.99
CA MET A 121 2.56 8.36 -5.16
C MET A 121 3.51 9.32 -5.88
N VAL A 122 3.97 10.37 -5.19
CA VAL A 122 4.95 11.33 -5.73
C VAL A 122 6.33 11.00 -5.21
N SER A 123 6.44 10.84 -3.90
CA SER A 123 7.71 10.51 -3.24
C SER A 123 7.46 9.87 -1.88
N ILE A 124 8.42 9.05 -1.46
CA ILE A 124 8.53 8.53 -0.12
C ILE A 124 9.96 8.82 0.33
N THR A 125 10.11 9.52 1.44
CA THR A 125 11.40 9.75 2.11
C THR A 125 11.44 8.91 3.39
N ALA A 126 12.52 9.02 4.17
CA ALA A 126 12.65 8.29 5.42
C ALA A 126 11.47 8.51 6.39
N ASN A 127 10.88 9.71 6.40
CA ASN A 127 9.86 10.10 7.37
C ASN A 127 8.64 10.80 6.76
N THR A 128 8.58 10.95 5.44
CA THR A 128 7.49 11.67 4.77
C THR A 128 7.00 10.89 3.55
N LEU A 129 5.69 10.86 3.37
CA LEU A 129 5.03 10.32 2.21
C LEU A 129 4.23 11.43 1.52
N THR A 130 4.38 11.57 0.21
CA THR A 130 3.69 12.57 -0.59
C THR A 130 2.77 11.92 -1.61
N LEU A 131 1.47 12.18 -1.51
CA LEU A 131 0.49 11.80 -2.52
C LEU A 131 0.03 13.01 -3.32
N ARG A 132 -0.24 12.81 -4.61
CA ARG A 132 -0.92 13.78 -5.48
C ARG A 132 -2.32 13.29 -5.80
N PHE A 133 -3.29 14.19 -5.64
CA PHE A 133 -4.70 13.98 -5.94
C PHE A 133 -5.08 14.85 -7.13
N ILE A 134 -5.67 14.23 -8.15
CA ILE A 134 -6.04 14.90 -9.41
C ILE A 134 -7.52 14.62 -9.67
N LYS A 135 -8.27 15.67 -9.97
CA LYS A 135 -9.64 15.63 -10.46
C LYS A 135 -9.70 16.44 -11.77
N PRO A 136 -10.01 15.83 -12.92
CA PRO A 136 -10.18 16.56 -14.18
C PRO A 136 -11.44 17.42 -14.14
N ALA A 137 -11.49 18.40 -15.04
CA ALA A 137 -12.67 19.22 -15.25
C ALA A 137 -13.90 18.34 -15.57
N LEU A 138 -15.09 18.81 -15.21
CA LEU A 138 -16.38 18.13 -15.42
C LEU A 138 -16.61 16.85 -14.59
N SER A 139 -15.61 16.33 -13.88
CA SER A 139 -15.83 15.26 -12.90
C SER A 139 -16.71 15.77 -11.76
N THR A 140 -17.77 15.04 -11.44
CA THR A 140 -18.75 15.48 -10.43
C THR A 140 -18.29 15.21 -9.00
N GLN A 141 -17.25 14.38 -8.83
CA GLN A 141 -16.89 13.79 -7.54
C GLN A 141 -15.37 13.74 -7.34
N SER A 142 -14.93 13.96 -6.11
CA SER A 142 -13.54 13.79 -5.68
C SER A 142 -13.38 12.55 -4.80
N PRO A 143 -12.20 11.91 -4.78
CA PRO A 143 -11.96 10.81 -3.84
C PRO A 143 -11.99 11.33 -2.41
N LEU A 144 -12.30 10.47 -1.45
CA LEU A 144 -12.16 10.81 -0.03
C LEU A 144 -10.69 10.83 0.40
N GLY A 145 -9.87 10.00 -0.24
CA GLY A 145 -8.45 9.85 0.10
C GLY A 145 -7.90 8.51 -0.38
N CYS A 146 -6.82 8.07 0.24
CA CYS A 146 -6.16 6.81 -0.08
C CYS A 146 -5.68 6.12 1.20
N SER A 147 -6.02 4.85 1.38
CA SER A 147 -5.31 4.01 2.35
C SER A 147 -3.99 3.57 1.74
N VAL A 148 -2.92 3.63 2.52
CA VAL A 148 -1.56 3.36 2.06
C VAL A 148 -0.90 2.40 3.03
N ALA A 149 -0.30 1.35 2.50
CA ALA A 149 0.61 0.47 3.23
C ALA A 149 2.03 0.63 2.69
N LEU A 150 3.01 0.67 3.60
CA LEU A 150 4.43 0.70 3.29
C LEU A 150 5.11 -0.53 3.86
N PHE A 151 5.92 -1.17 3.03
CA PHE A 151 6.61 -2.42 3.32
C PHE A 151 8.12 -2.19 3.18
N LYS A 152 8.90 -2.87 4.02
CA LYS A 152 10.34 -2.93 3.83
C LYS A 152 10.61 -3.87 2.67
N ARG A 153 11.45 -3.46 1.72
CA ARG A 153 12.05 -4.42 0.78
C ARG A 153 12.93 -5.38 1.58
N GLY A 154 12.72 -6.68 1.36
CA GLY A 154 13.50 -7.75 1.96
C GLY A 154 14.93 -7.81 1.43
#